data_AF-A0A9X3HU57-F1
#
_entry.id   AF-A0A9X3HU57-F1
#
_cell.length_a   1.000
_cell.length_b   1.000
_cell.length_c   1.000
_cell.angle_alpha   90.00
_cell.angle_beta   90.00
_cell.angle_gamma   90.00
#
_symmetry.space_group_name_H-M   'P 1'
#
loop_
_entity.id
_entity.type
_entity.pdbx_description
1 polymer ?
#
loop_
_entity_poly.entity_id
_entity_poly.type
_entity_poly.pdbx_seq_one_letter_code
_entity_poly.pdbx_strand_id
1 'polypeptide(L)'
;GIGLSISPVLGMGLGGYLVDWNGYQAVFFALCILALALGAACFVMLPETKPSQLSKPNLGFIAKKLFSDMDIWFSAGLVACFNVALFNYYLQGPFMFKSLGLSSVDFGHSGIALAIGTFAGSIANKQLIKLGIESNKLIVIAVAISMCGAIGVHTLSSSIVFLLPMILVVIGFGIGIPNILSRALIGYKDAVGSAGALFGLMYYLMIGLGLFVAAKVQSLGMVLVGVTSVMVVLLTLKLARQRLQSNATVS
;
A
#
# COMPACT_ATOMS: atom_id res chain seq x y z
N GLY A 1 0.69 -11.04 6.49
CA GLY A 1 1.68 -10.87 5.41
C GLY A 1 1.20 -11.50 4.12
N ILE A 2 1.21 -12.84 4.05
CA ILE A 2 0.89 -13.61 2.83
C ILE A 2 -0.55 -13.39 2.33
N GLY A 3 -1.54 -13.28 3.22
CA GLY A 3 -2.95 -13.08 2.83
C GLY A 3 -3.25 -11.76 2.10
N LEU A 4 -2.52 -10.68 2.39
CA LEU A 4 -2.69 -9.39 1.70
C LEU A 4 -2.13 -9.43 0.26
N SER A 5 -1.17 -10.31 -0.01
CA SER A 5 -0.53 -10.45 -1.33
C SER A 5 -1.32 -11.35 -2.29
N ILE A 6 -2.14 -12.28 -1.77
CA ILE A 6 -2.99 -13.17 -2.57
C ILE A 6 -4.26 -12.45 -3.04
N SER A 7 -4.75 -11.48 -2.26
CA SER A 7 -6.01 -10.77 -2.50
C SER A 7 -6.08 -10.08 -3.88
N PRO A 8 -5.05 -9.38 -4.38
CA PRO A 8 -5.09 -8.77 -5.71
C PRO A 8 -5.09 -9.80 -6.85
N VAL A 9 -4.42 -10.95 -6.70
CA VAL A 9 -4.41 -12.03 -7.71
C VAL A 9 -5.81 -12.57 -7.91
N LEU A 10 -6.44 -12.99 -6.81
CA LEU A 10 -7.77 -13.60 -6.83
C LEU A 10 -8.82 -12.55 -7.20
N GLY A 11 -8.70 -11.33 -6.67
CA GLY A 11 -9.64 -10.24 -6.91
C GLY A 11 -9.67 -9.78 -8.36
N MET A 12 -8.51 -9.52 -8.99
CA MET A 12 -8.49 -9.09 -10.39
C MET A 12 -8.77 -10.24 -11.36
N GLY A 13 -8.25 -11.44 -11.07
CA GLY A 13 -8.49 -12.62 -11.91
C GLY A 13 -9.96 -13.01 -11.93
N LEU A 14 -10.56 -13.30 -10.76
CA LEU A 14 -11.98 -13.65 -10.68
C LEU A 14 -12.86 -12.46 -11.09
N GLY A 15 -12.52 -11.24 -10.67
CA GLY A 15 -13.28 -10.04 -11.02
C GLY A 15 -13.40 -9.83 -12.53
N GLY A 16 -12.31 -10.03 -13.29
CA GLY A 16 -12.32 -9.93 -14.75
C GLY A 16 -13.26 -10.94 -15.42
N TYR A 17 -13.19 -12.20 -15.02
CA TYR A 17 -14.07 -13.26 -15.55
C TYR A 17 -15.55 -13.04 -15.17
N LEU A 18 -15.83 -12.60 -13.95
CA LEU A 18 -17.21 -12.34 -13.52
C LEU A 18 -17.85 -11.16 -14.27
N VAL A 19 -17.07 -10.11 -14.55
CA VAL A 19 -17.54 -8.96 -15.33
C VAL A 19 -17.85 -9.35 -16.78
N ASP A 20 -17.05 -10.22 -17.38
CA ASP A 20 -17.29 -10.70 -18.75
C ASP A 20 -18.60 -11.52 -18.85
N TRP A 21 -18.96 -12.24 -17.77
CA TRP A 21 -20.11 -13.13 -17.79
C TRP A 21 -21.46 -12.43 -17.64
N ASN A 22 -21.59 -11.52 -16.66
CA ASN A 22 -22.86 -10.82 -16.39
C ASN A 22 -22.64 -9.39 -15.86
N GLY A 23 -21.53 -8.76 -16.24
CA GLY A 23 -21.18 -7.41 -15.82
C GLY A 23 -20.92 -7.27 -14.32
N TYR A 24 -21.14 -6.07 -13.80
CA TYR A 24 -20.88 -5.75 -12.40
C TYR A 24 -21.79 -6.51 -11.42
N GLN A 25 -22.98 -6.96 -11.85
CA GLN A 25 -23.96 -7.65 -11.01
C GLN A 25 -23.44 -9.00 -10.51
N ALA A 26 -22.75 -9.76 -11.37
CA ALA A 26 -22.10 -11.01 -10.97
C ALA A 26 -21.09 -10.79 -9.84
N VAL A 27 -20.29 -9.72 -9.92
CA VAL A 27 -19.28 -9.39 -8.91
C VAL A 27 -19.93 -9.14 -7.55
N PHE A 28 -21.02 -8.36 -7.50
CA PHE A 28 -21.74 -8.10 -6.25
C PHE A 28 -22.35 -9.37 -5.65
N PHE A 29 -22.95 -10.22 -6.49
CA PHE A 29 -23.56 -11.46 -6.01
C PHE A 29 -22.51 -12.43 -5.44
N ALA A 30 -21.37 -12.58 -6.11
CA ALA A 30 -20.26 -13.40 -5.62
C ALA A 30 -19.66 -12.86 -4.31
N LEU A 31 -19.49 -11.54 -4.19
CA LEU A 31 -19.06 -10.90 -2.95
C LEU A 31 -20.06 -11.11 -1.81
N CYS A 32 -21.37 -11.08 -2.09
CA CYS A 32 -22.42 -11.32 -1.12
C CYS A 32 -22.37 -12.77 -0.59
N ILE A 33 -22.26 -13.76 -1.49
CA ILE A 33 -22.10 -15.17 -1.11
C ILE A 33 -20.83 -15.36 -0.25
N LEU A 34 -19.71 -14.77 -0.66
CA LEU A 34 -18.45 -14.87 0.06
C LEU A 34 -18.56 -14.25 1.47
N ALA A 35 -19.21 -13.09 1.59
CA ALA A 35 -19.42 -12.42 2.87
C ALA A 35 -20.30 -13.25 3.81
N LEU A 36 -21.37 -13.87 3.31
CA LEU A 36 -22.23 -14.76 4.09
C LEU A 36 -21.49 -16.02 4.53
N ALA A 37 -20.72 -16.64 3.64
CA ALA A 37 -19.93 -17.83 3.95
C ALA A 37 -18.87 -17.55 5.03
N LEU A 38 -18.14 -16.43 4.91
CA LEU A 38 -17.17 -16.00 5.91
C LEU A 38 -17.84 -15.61 7.23
N GLY A 39 -19.00 -14.94 7.18
CA GLY A 39 -19.77 -14.59 8.38
C GLY A 39 -20.23 -15.82 9.16
N ALA A 40 -20.75 -16.83 8.45
CA ALA A 40 -21.12 -18.11 9.04
C ALA A 40 -19.90 -18.85 9.62
N ALA A 41 -18.78 -18.88 8.89
CA ALA A 41 -17.54 -19.48 9.38
C ALA A 41 -17.02 -18.78 10.64
N CYS A 42 -17.04 -17.45 10.69
CA CYS A 42 -16.67 -16.69 11.88
C CYS A 42 -17.59 -17.02 13.07
N PHE A 43 -18.91 -17.10 12.84
CA PHE A 43 -19.87 -17.42 13.89
C PHE A 43 -19.65 -18.81 14.51
N VAL A 44 -19.23 -19.79 13.69
CA VAL A 44 -19.02 -21.17 14.14
C VAL A 44 -17.61 -21.40 14.70
N MET A 45 -16.58 -20.77 14.12
CA MET A 45 -15.18 -21.11 14.38
C MET A 45 -14.44 -20.13 15.28
N LEU A 46 -14.88 -18.87 15.43
CA LEU A 46 -14.17 -17.90 16.28
C LEU A 46 -14.67 -17.98 17.73
N PRO A 47 -13.81 -18.35 18.70
CA PRO A 47 -14.14 -18.21 20.10
C PRO A 47 -14.19 -16.73 20.51
N GLU A 48 -15.01 -16.41 21.51
CA GLU A 48 -15.07 -15.08 22.11
C GLU A 48 -13.70 -14.71 22.71
N THR A 49 -13.05 -13.69 22.17
CA THR A 49 -11.70 -13.25 22.57
C THR A 49 -11.72 -11.97 23.40
N LYS A 50 -12.90 -11.42 23.68
CA LYS A 50 -13.05 -10.20 24.47
C LYS A 50 -12.60 -10.43 25.92
N PRO A 51 -11.57 -9.70 26.42
CA PRO A 51 -11.19 -9.75 27.83
C PRO A 51 -12.31 -9.22 28.73
N SER A 52 -12.46 -9.80 29.91
CA SER A 52 -13.47 -9.40 30.90
C SER A 52 -13.23 -8.01 31.51
N GLN A 53 -11.99 -7.53 31.50
CA GLN A 53 -11.62 -6.17 31.89
C GLN A 53 -11.13 -5.36 30.69
N LEU A 54 -11.96 -4.39 30.27
CA LEU A 54 -11.60 -3.39 29.29
C LEU A 54 -10.86 -2.26 30.00
N SER A 55 -9.53 -2.28 29.96
CA SER A 55 -8.77 -1.04 30.11
C SER A 55 -9.18 -0.13 28.96
N LYS A 56 -9.92 0.94 29.23
CA LYS A 56 -10.26 1.95 28.22
C LYS A 56 -9.04 2.85 28.03
N PRO A 57 -8.22 2.65 26.99
CA PRO A 57 -7.16 3.60 26.72
C PRO A 57 -7.78 4.97 26.47
N ASN A 58 -7.16 6.03 27.01
CA ASN A 58 -7.63 7.38 26.77
C ASN A 58 -7.36 7.76 25.30
N LEU A 59 -8.37 7.56 24.46
CA LEU A 59 -8.30 7.74 23.01
C LEU A 59 -7.87 9.16 22.64
N GLY A 60 -8.34 10.17 23.38
CA GLY A 60 -7.98 11.57 23.16
C GLY A 60 -6.50 11.85 23.42
N PHE A 61 -5.92 11.26 24.47
CA PHE A 61 -4.50 11.36 24.76
C PHE A 61 -3.65 10.67 23.69
N ILE A 62 -4.03 9.46 23.27
CA ILE A 62 -3.32 8.73 22.20
C ILE A 62 -3.41 9.48 20.88
N ALA A 63 -4.59 9.97 20.52
CA ALA A 63 -4.78 10.77 19.31
C ALA A 63 -3.88 12.01 19.35
N LYS A 64 -3.90 12.79 20.43
CA LYS A 64 -3.04 13.97 20.57
C LYS A 64 -1.56 13.63 20.46
N LYS A 65 -1.11 12.56 21.11
CA LYS A 65 0.27 12.06 21.03
C LYS A 65 0.64 11.66 19.60
N LEU A 66 -0.23 10.91 18.92
CA LEU A 66 -0.03 10.42 17.56
C LEU A 66 -0.01 11.55 16.52
N PHE A 67 -0.91 12.53 16.64
CA PHE A 67 -0.94 13.71 15.76
C PHE A 67 0.20 14.69 16.01
N SER A 68 0.78 14.68 17.21
CA SER A 68 1.96 15.49 17.54
C SER A 68 3.28 14.82 17.11
N ASP A 69 3.25 13.52 16.87
CA ASP A 69 4.41 12.74 16.47
C ASP A 69 4.70 12.85 14.97
N MET A 70 5.78 13.52 14.63
CA MET A 70 6.16 13.77 13.25
C MET A 70 6.68 12.52 12.54
N ASP A 71 7.22 11.54 13.27
CA ASP A 71 7.62 10.26 12.65
C ASP A 71 6.40 9.47 12.17
N ILE A 72 5.25 9.63 12.85
CA ILE A 72 3.96 9.09 12.40
C ILE A 72 3.50 9.79 11.12
N TRP A 73 3.59 11.12 11.03
CA TRP A 73 3.26 11.85 9.80
C TRP A 73 4.10 11.42 8.60
N PHE A 74 5.43 11.29 8.77
CA PHE A 74 6.28 10.77 7.69
C PHE A 74 5.91 9.34 7.30
N SER A 75 5.61 8.49 8.29
CA SER A 75 5.26 7.09 8.03
C SER A 75 3.90 6.97 7.32
N ALA A 76 2.89 7.74 7.75
CA ALA A 76 1.60 7.79 7.10
C ALA A 76 1.69 8.37 5.68
N GLY A 77 2.48 9.42 5.47
CA GLY A 77 2.75 9.99 4.16
C GLY A 77 3.39 8.97 3.20
N LEU A 78 4.42 8.25 3.65
CA LEU A 78 5.04 7.19 2.85
C LEU A 78 4.05 6.07 2.51
N VAL A 79 3.28 5.58 3.50
CA VAL A 79 2.23 4.56 3.28
C VAL A 79 1.19 5.06 2.29
N ALA A 80 0.75 6.31 2.42
CA ALA A 80 -0.22 6.91 1.53
C ALA A 80 0.33 7.00 0.10
N CYS A 81 1.55 7.49 -0.09
CA CYS A 81 2.19 7.54 -1.40
C CYS A 81 2.31 6.15 -2.05
N PHE A 82 2.71 5.12 -1.30
CA PHE A 82 2.84 3.76 -1.84
C PHE A 82 1.48 3.22 -2.31
N ASN A 83 0.44 3.45 -1.51
CA ASN A 83 -0.92 3.07 -1.86
C ASN A 83 -1.47 3.87 -3.05
N VAL A 84 -1.24 5.18 -3.10
CA VAL A 84 -1.66 6.03 -4.23
C VAL A 84 -0.99 5.55 -5.51
N ALA A 85 0.30 5.19 -5.50
CA ALA A 85 0.99 4.66 -6.67
C ALA A 85 0.33 3.37 -7.20
N LEU A 86 -0.07 2.46 -6.32
CA LEU A 86 -0.76 1.22 -6.68
C LEU A 86 -2.20 1.47 -7.13
N PHE A 87 -3.00 2.20 -6.36
CA PHE A 87 -4.41 2.46 -6.68
C PHE A 87 -4.58 3.34 -7.91
N ASN A 88 -3.65 4.25 -8.18
CA ASN A 88 -3.64 5.03 -9.41
C ASN A 88 -3.56 4.14 -10.66
N TYR A 89 -2.81 3.02 -10.59
CA TYR A 89 -2.81 2.01 -11.65
C TYR A 89 -4.17 1.33 -11.79
N TYR A 90 -4.85 0.98 -10.70
CA TYR A 90 -6.18 0.38 -10.80
C TYR A 90 -7.23 1.34 -11.38
N LEU A 91 -7.11 2.64 -11.12
CA LEU A 91 -8.02 3.66 -11.66
C LEU A 91 -7.79 3.88 -13.16
N GLN A 92 -6.53 4.05 -13.59
CA GLN A 92 -6.21 4.44 -14.96
C GLN A 92 -5.86 3.27 -15.88
N GLY A 93 -5.49 2.13 -15.32
CA GLY A 93 -5.05 0.93 -16.03
C GLY A 93 -6.05 0.42 -17.07
N PRO A 94 -7.34 0.24 -16.75
CA PRO A 94 -8.33 -0.20 -17.74
C PRO A 94 -8.43 0.74 -18.95
N PHE A 95 -8.34 2.06 -18.72
CA PHE A 95 -8.37 3.06 -19.80
C PHE A 95 -7.11 3.02 -20.65
N MET A 96 -5.94 2.82 -20.03
CA MET A 96 -4.67 2.66 -20.71
C MET A 96 -4.69 1.41 -21.62
N PHE A 97 -5.12 0.26 -21.09
CA PHE A 97 -5.24 -0.98 -21.86
C PHE A 97 -6.23 -0.82 -23.02
N LYS A 98 -7.37 -0.18 -22.78
CA LYS A 98 -8.35 0.12 -23.84
C LYS A 98 -7.77 1.02 -24.92
N SER A 99 -6.96 2.04 -24.57
CA SER A 99 -6.29 2.91 -25.54
C SER A 99 -5.24 2.19 -26.39
N LEU A 100 -4.65 1.12 -25.85
CA LEU A 100 -3.69 0.25 -26.54
C LEU A 100 -4.39 -0.83 -27.41
N GLY A 101 -5.72 -0.82 -27.48
CA GLY A 101 -6.51 -1.83 -28.21
C GLY A 101 -6.61 -3.19 -27.51
N LEU A 102 -6.24 -3.26 -26.23
CA LEU A 102 -6.29 -4.49 -25.43
C LEU A 102 -7.62 -4.65 -24.71
N SER A 103 -7.99 -5.91 -24.44
CA SER A 103 -9.25 -6.26 -23.79
C SER A 103 -9.20 -6.06 -22.27
N SER A 104 -10.37 -6.07 -21.61
CA SER A 104 -10.45 -6.06 -20.15
C SER A 104 -9.84 -7.32 -19.51
N VAL A 105 -9.77 -8.42 -20.26
CA VAL A 105 -9.14 -9.68 -19.83
C VAL A 105 -7.62 -9.53 -19.74
N ASP A 106 -7.01 -8.81 -20.69
CA ASP A 106 -5.56 -8.52 -20.68
C ASP A 106 -5.17 -7.65 -19.48
N PHE A 107 -6.04 -6.73 -19.07
CA PHE A 107 -5.88 -5.99 -17.82
C PHE A 107 -6.04 -6.88 -16.57
N GLY A 108 -6.93 -7.87 -16.61
CA GLY A 108 -7.00 -8.91 -15.57
C GLY A 108 -5.67 -9.66 -15.41
N HIS A 109 -5.04 -10.03 -16.54
CA HIS A 109 -3.73 -10.69 -16.56
C HIS A 109 -2.59 -9.80 -16.06
N SER A 110 -2.59 -8.50 -16.38
CA SER A 110 -1.60 -7.57 -15.82
C SER A 110 -1.71 -7.48 -14.30
N GLY A 111 -2.93 -7.60 -13.77
CA GLY A 111 -3.18 -7.70 -12.34
C GLY A 111 -2.45 -8.87 -11.66
N ILE A 112 -2.42 -10.04 -12.31
CA ILE A 112 -1.67 -11.21 -11.83
C ILE A 112 -0.17 -10.89 -11.78
N ALA A 113 0.37 -10.25 -12.81
CA ALA A 113 1.77 -9.86 -12.86
C ALA A 113 2.15 -8.86 -11.74
N LEU A 114 1.29 -7.88 -11.46
CA LEU A 114 1.49 -6.97 -10.32
C LEU A 114 1.45 -7.69 -8.96
N ALA A 115 0.56 -8.67 -8.84
CA ALA A 115 0.44 -9.42 -7.61
C ALA A 115 1.66 -10.34 -7.37
N ILE A 116 2.21 -10.95 -8.43
CA ILE A 116 3.52 -11.63 -8.39
C ILE A 116 4.61 -10.63 -7.97
N GLY A 117 4.61 -9.41 -8.50
CA GLY A 117 5.51 -8.34 -8.09
C GLY A 117 5.42 -8.01 -6.60
N THR A 118 4.20 -7.84 -6.08
CA THR A 118 3.97 -7.61 -4.63
C THR A 118 4.52 -8.75 -3.79
N PHE A 119 4.24 -9.98 -4.23
CA PHE A 119 4.66 -11.19 -3.53
C PHE A 119 6.18 -11.34 -3.52
N ALA A 120 6.82 -11.11 -4.67
CA ALA A 120 8.28 -11.06 -4.80
C ALA A 120 8.88 -9.99 -3.88
N GLY A 121 8.29 -8.79 -3.82
CA GLY A 121 8.70 -7.73 -2.89
C GLY A 121 8.56 -8.14 -1.43
N SER A 122 7.48 -8.83 -1.05
CA SER A 122 7.27 -9.32 0.32
C SER A 122 8.29 -10.41 0.71
N ILE A 123 8.59 -11.32 -0.21
CA ILE A 123 9.63 -12.34 0.00
C ILE A 123 11.00 -11.70 0.10
N ALA A 124 11.34 -10.80 -0.83
CA ALA A 124 12.59 -10.06 -0.82
C ALA A 124 12.77 -9.33 0.51
N ASN A 125 11.73 -8.63 0.97
CA ASN A 125 11.73 -7.98 2.28
C ASN A 125 12.06 -8.96 3.42
N LYS A 126 11.37 -10.10 3.48
CA LYS A 126 11.62 -11.13 4.50
C LYS A 126 13.05 -11.65 4.43
N GLN A 127 13.60 -11.87 3.24
CA GLN A 127 14.97 -12.34 3.06
C GLN A 127 15.99 -11.26 3.46
N LEU A 128 15.79 -10.01 3.06
CA LEU A 128 16.67 -8.89 3.39
C LEU A 128 16.71 -8.61 4.91
N ILE A 129 15.58 -8.75 5.60
CA ILE A 129 15.54 -8.68 7.07
C ILE A 129 16.34 -9.84 7.69
N LYS A 130 16.23 -11.06 7.15
CA LYS A 130 17.04 -12.22 7.62
C LYS A 130 18.54 -12.03 7.41
N LEU A 131 18.94 -11.27 6.39
CA LEU A 131 20.32 -10.89 6.13
C LEU A 131 20.83 -9.78 7.07
N GLY A 132 20.01 -9.30 8.00
CA GLY A 132 20.38 -8.27 8.98
C GLY A 132 20.29 -6.84 8.45
N ILE A 133 19.61 -6.61 7.32
CA ILE A 133 19.42 -5.25 6.80
C ILE A 133 18.35 -4.53 7.62
N GLU A 134 18.70 -3.36 8.14
CA GLU A 134 17.79 -2.51 8.90
C GLU A 134 16.56 -2.08 8.08
N SER A 135 15.39 -2.04 8.72
CA SER A 135 14.14 -1.54 8.11
C SER A 135 14.27 -0.15 7.49
N ASN A 136 15.14 0.70 8.04
CA ASN A 136 15.41 2.04 7.49
C ASN A 136 16.00 1.97 6.08
N LYS A 137 17.02 1.12 5.88
CA LYS A 137 17.65 0.90 4.58
C LYS A 137 16.68 0.25 3.60
N LEU A 138 15.83 -0.66 4.08
CA LEU A 138 14.80 -1.29 3.26
C LEU A 138 13.76 -0.29 2.73
N ILE A 139 13.36 0.70 3.54
CA ILE A 139 12.48 1.77 3.09
C ILE A 139 13.16 2.62 2.01
N VAL A 140 14.46 2.95 2.18
CA VAL A 140 15.23 3.68 1.16
C VAL A 140 15.30 2.91 -0.16
N ILE A 141 15.61 1.62 -0.09
CA ILE A 141 15.65 0.73 -1.26
C ILE A 141 14.27 0.67 -1.93
N ALA A 142 13.20 0.52 -1.15
CA ALA A 142 11.83 0.47 -1.67
C ALA A 142 11.45 1.76 -2.42
N VAL A 143 11.79 2.93 -1.87
CA VAL A 143 11.54 4.23 -2.51
C VAL A 143 12.38 4.38 -3.77
N ALA A 144 13.67 4.00 -3.75
CA ALA A 144 14.55 4.06 -4.91
C ALA A 144 14.06 3.17 -6.07
N ILE A 145 13.71 1.91 -5.78
CA ILE A 145 13.14 0.99 -6.78
C ILE A 145 11.84 1.57 -7.35
N SER A 146 10.98 2.13 -6.50
CA SER A 146 9.71 2.72 -6.94
C SER A 146 9.92 3.95 -7.82
N MET A 147 10.93 4.78 -7.52
CA MET A 147 11.28 5.94 -8.34
C MET A 147 11.81 5.51 -9.72
N CYS A 148 12.70 4.51 -9.77
CA CYS A 148 13.16 3.94 -11.04
C CYS A 148 11.99 3.37 -11.86
N GLY A 149 11.07 2.66 -11.20
CA GLY A 149 9.85 2.14 -11.82
C GLY A 149 8.95 3.27 -12.34
N ALA A 150 8.73 4.33 -11.57
CA ALA A 150 7.90 5.47 -11.97
C ALA A 150 8.46 6.19 -13.22
N ILE A 151 9.77 6.41 -13.27
CA ILE A 151 10.44 6.99 -14.44
C ILE A 151 10.27 6.07 -15.66
N GLY A 152 10.48 4.76 -15.48
CA GLY A 152 10.29 3.78 -16.54
C GLY A 152 8.85 3.71 -17.06
N VAL A 153 7.85 3.81 -16.19
CA VAL A 153 6.44 3.86 -16.60
C VAL A 153 6.14 5.13 -17.39
N HIS A 154 6.69 6.27 -16.97
CA HIS A 154 6.50 7.53 -17.68
C HIS A 154 7.08 7.48 -19.10
N THR A 155 8.30 6.96 -19.26
CA THR A 155 8.98 6.90 -20.56
C THR A 155 8.40 5.84 -21.51
N LEU A 156 7.96 4.69 -21.00
CA LEU A 156 7.44 3.58 -21.81
C LEU A 156 5.92 3.52 -21.91
N SER A 157 5.23 4.59 -21.53
CA SER A 157 3.75 4.66 -21.44
C SER A 157 3.01 4.33 -22.74
N SER A 158 3.67 4.43 -23.91
CA SER A 158 3.09 4.14 -25.23
C SER A 158 3.07 2.65 -25.62
N SER A 159 3.63 1.74 -24.81
CA SER A 159 3.74 0.32 -25.14
C SER A 159 3.46 -0.56 -23.92
N ILE A 160 2.98 -1.78 -24.15
CA ILE A 160 2.71 -2.79 -23.10
C ILE A 160 3.92 -3.06 -22.17
N VAL A 161 5.13 -2.73 -22.65
CA VAL A 161 6.37 -2.81 -21.88
C VAL A 161 6.33 -1.94 -20.61
N PHE A 162 5.43 -0.94 -20.51
CA PHE A 162 5.21 -0.16 -19.27
C PHE A 162 4.85 -1.01 -18.04
N LEU A 163 4.37 -2.23 -18.26
CA LEU A 163 4.03 -3.18 -17.20
C LEU A 163 5.26 -3.64 -16.43
N LEU A 164 6.42 -3.79 -17.10
CA LEU A 164 7.68 -4.19 -16.47
C LEU A 164 8.17 -3.18 -15.42
N PRO A 165 8.29 -1.87 -15.71
CA PRO A 165 8.63 -0.88 -14.70
C PRO A 165 7.52 -0.71 -13.65
N MET A 166 6.24 -0.98 -13.98
CA MET A 166 5.18 -1.01 -12.97
C MET A 166 5.37 -2.15 -11.95
N ILE A 167 5.83 -3.33 -12.38
CA ILE A 167 6.19 -4.42 -11.45
C ILE A 167 7.26 -3.96 -10.46
N LEU A 168 8.24 -3.17 -10.88
CA LEU A 168 9.25 -2.60 -9.96
C LEU A 168 8.60 -1.70 -8.89
N VAL A 169 7.66 -0.83 -9.27
CA VAL A 169 6.91 0.00 -8.31
C VAL A 169 6.21 -0.88 -7.27
N VAL A 170 5.58 -1.96 -7.71
CA VAL A 170 4.83 -2.85 -6.83
C VAL A 170 5.73 -3.74 -5.95
N ILE A 171 6.93 -4.09 -6.43
CA ILE A 171 7.98 -4.69 -5.59
C ILE A 171 8.37 -3.72 -4.48
N GLY A 172 8.60 -2.44 -4.82
CA GLY A 172 8.87 -1.38 -3.84
C GLY A 172 7.76 -1.26 -2.79
N PHE A 173 6.50 -1.27 -3.23
CA PHE A 173 5.33 -1.32 -2.34
C PHE A 173 5.38 -2.52 -1.36
N GLY A 174 5.66 -3.73 -1.88
CA GLY A 174 5.72 -4.96 -1.08
C GLY A 174 6.86 -4.96 -0.04
N ILE A 175 7.96 -4.24 -0.31
CA ILE A 175 9.07 -4.07 0.63
C ILE A 175 8.79 -2.94 1.63
N GLY A 176 8.32 -1.79 1.15
CA GLY A 176 8.21 -0.56 1.94
C GLY A 176 7.14 -0.65 3.03
N ILE A 177 5.91 -1.03 2.69
CA ILE A 177 4.77 -0.93 3.60
C ILE A 177 4.97 -1.73 4.90
N PRO A 178 5.33 -3.02 4.88
CA PRO A 178 5.50 -3.78 6.11
C PRO A 178 6.55 -3.18 7.05
N ASN A 179 7.63 -2.59 6.51
CA ASN A 179 8.68 -1.94 7.30
C ASN A 179 8.20 -0.62 7.91
N ILE A 180 7.47 0.19 7.14
CA ILE A 180 6.93 1.47 7.61
C ILE A 180 5.89 1.23 8.71
N LEU A 181 4.94 0.32 8.47
CA LEU A 181 3.89 -0.04 9.42
C LEU A 181 4.45 -0.62 10.70
N SER A 182 5.35 -1.61 10.58
CA SER A 182 6.00 -2.23 11.74
C SER A 182 6.64 -1.17 12.61
N ARG A 183 7.45 -0.26 12.02
CA ARG A 183 8.18 0.76 12.77
C ARG A 183 7.30 1.84 13.38
N ALA A 184 6.26 2.28 12.66
CA ALA A 184 5.36 3.33 13.14
C ALA A 184 4.62 2.92 14.43
N LEU A 185 4.31 1.63 14.60
CA LEU A 185 3.57 1.15 15.76
C LEU A 185 4.46 0.65 16.92
N ILE A 186 5.79 0.59 16.77
CA ILE A 186 6.71 0.15 17.85
C ILE A 186 6.56 1.02 19.11
N GLY A 187 6.33 2.32 18.96
CA GLY A 187 6.20 3.27 20.07
C GLY A 187 4.84 3.26 20.80
N TYR A 188 3.88 2.46 20.34
CA TYR A 188 2.49 2.46 20.81
C TYR A 188 2.00 1.08 21.27
N LYS A 189 2.92 0.24 21.79
CA LYS A 189 2.63 -1.14 22.25
C LYS A 189 1.49 -1.24 23.26
N ASP A 190 1.30 -0.22 24.09
CA ASP A 190 0.26 -0.21 25.13
C ASP A 190 -1.16 0.01 24.56
N ALA A 191 -1.28 0.48 23.32
CA ALA A 191 -2.56 0.76 22.67
C ALA A 191 -2.52 0.51 21.15
N VAL A 192 -1.87 -0.58 20.72
CA VAL A 192 -1.63 -0.92 19.29
C VAL A 192 -2.93 -0.89 18.47
N GLY A 193 -4.04 -1.39 19.01
CA GLY A 193 -5.32 -1.40 18.31
C GLY A 193 -5.88 0.01 18.06
N SER A 194 -5.88 0.87 19.07
CA SER A 194 -6.40 2.25 18.95
C SER A 194 -5.46 3.13 18.11
N ALA A 195 -4.14 3.03 18.35
CA ALA A 195 -3.15 3.75 17.56
C ALA A 195 -3.16 3.30 16.09
N GLY A 196 -3.28 1.99 15.83
CA GLY A 196 -3.41 1.43 14.49
C GLY A 196 -4.66 1.89 13.76
N ALA A 197 -5.81 2.02 14.46
CA ALA A 197 -7.04 2.54 13.87
C ALA A 197 -6.94 4.02 13.49
N LEU A 198 -6.40 4.86 14.38
CA LEU A 198 -6.18 6.29 14.10
C LEU A 198 -5.14 6.52 13.00
N PHE A 199 -4.04 5.77 13.06
CA PHE A 199 -3.02 5.78 12.01
C PHE A 199 -3.59 5.33 10.67
N GLY A 200 -4.41 4.27 10.69
CA GLY A 200 -5.29 3.80 9.62
C GLY A 200 -6.07 4.93 8.96
N LEU A 201 -6.93 5.56 9.75
CA LEU A 201 -7.76 6.68 9.33
C LEU A 201 -6.92 7.79 8.69
N MET A 202 -5.80 8.15 9.31
CA MET A 202 -4.93 9.22 8.83
C MET A 202 -4.37 8.94 7.44
N TYR A 203 -3.73 7.78 7.23
CA TYR A 203 -3.17 7.48 5.91
C TYR A 203 -4.26 7.20 4.87
N TYR A 204 -5.43 6.65 5.24
CA TYR A 204 -6.54 6.45 4.29
C TYR A 204 -7.13 7.78 3.81
N LEU A 205 -7.26 8.79 4.67
CA LEU A 205 -7.64 10.14 4.26
C LEU A 205 -6.61 10.73 3.28
N MET A 206 -5.31 10.53 3.54
CA MET A 206 -4.24 10.97 2.64
C MET A 206 -4.29 10.22 1.29
N ILE A 207 -4.58 8.91 1.30
CA ILE A 207 -4.79 8.12 0.07
C ILE A 207 -5.96 8.69 -0.73
N GLY A 208 -7.10 8.96 -0.08
CA GLY A 208 -8.27 9.54 -0.74
C GLY A 208 -7.97 10.88 -1.41
N LEU A 209 -7.28 11.79 -0.69
CA LEU A 209 -6.83 13.07 -1.26
C LEU A 209 -5.84 12.88 -2.41
N GLY A 210 -4.86 11.97 -2.26
CA GLY A 210 -3.89 11.66 -3.31
C GLY A 210 -4.54 11.09 -4.57
N LEU A 211 -5.53 10.20 -4.41
CA LEU A 211 -6.29 9.64 -5.53
C LEU A 211 -7.21 10.67 -6.18
N PHE A 212 -7.78 11.61 -5.42
CA PHE A 212 -8.55 12.72 -5.98
C PHE A 212 -7.68 13.61 -6.88
N VAL A 213 -6.46 13.94 -6.45
CA VAL A 213 -5.49 14.68 -7.27
C VAL A 213 -5.09 13.85 -8.50
N ALA A 214 -4.81 12.55 -8.31
CA ALA A 214 -4.45 11.65 -9.40
C ALA A 214 -5.55 11.56 -10.48
N ALA A 215 -6.81 11.50 -10.05
CA ALA A 215 -7.97 11.46 -10.93
C ALA A 215 -8.14 12.76 -11.75
N LYS A 216 -7.68 13.91 -11.23
CA LYS A 216 -7.64 15.17 -11.99
C LYS A 216 -6.51 15.23 -13.01
N VAL A 217 -5.35 14.64 -12.69
CA VAL A 217 -4.18 14.64 -13.58
C VAL A 217 -4.39 13.70 -14.77
N GLN A 218 -5.15 12.60 -14.59
CA GLN A 218 -5.49 11.60 -15.63
C GLN A 218 -4.27 11.05 -16.41
N SER A 219 -3.07 11.12 -15.82
CA SER A 219 -1.86 10.57 -16.40
C SER A 219 -1.14 9.69 -15.40
N LEU A 220 -1.08 8.39 -15.72
CA LEU A 220 -0.50 7.37 -14.86
C LEU A 220 0.95 7.70 -14.53
N GLY A 221 1.75 8.01 -15.55
CA GLY A 221 3.18 8.31 -15.42
C GLY A 221 3.45 9.58 -14.62
N MET A 222 2.73 10.68 -14.88
CA MET A 222 2.96 11.93 -14.15
C MET A 222 2.61 11.79 -12.67
N VAL A 223 1.51 11.10 -12.35
CA VAL A 223 1.13 10.83 -10.95
C VAL A 223 2.17 9.94 -10.27
N LEU A 224 2.66 8.89 -10.92
CA LEU A 224 3.69 8.01 -10.38
C LEU A 224 4.98 8.78 -10.06
N VAL A 225 5.46 9.61 -10.99
CA VAL A 225 6.65 10.44 -10.79
C VAL A 225 6.42 11.46 -9.67
N GLY A 226 5.27 12.15 -9.65
CA GLY A 226 4.93 13.10 -8.59
C GLY A 226 4.89 12.46 -7.20
N VAL A 227 4.20 11.33 -7.07
CA VAL A 227 4.05 10.62 -5.78
C VAL A 227 5.38 10.04 -5.30
N THR A 228 6.20 9.46 -6.19
CA THR A 228 7.54 8.97 -5.83
C THR A 228 8.50 10.11 -5.48
N SER A 229 8.37 11.27 -6.11
CA SER A 229 9.14 12.47 -5.75
C SER A 229 8.79 12.94 -4.33
N VAL A 230 7.50 12.94 -3.98
CA VAL A 230 7.05 13.22 -2.61
C VAL A 230 7.61 12.21 -1.62
N MET A 231 7.64 10.90 -1.96
CA MET A 231 8.26 9.89 -1.09
C MET A 231 9.73 10.20 -0.80
N VAL A 232 10.49 10.57 -1.83
CA VAL A 232 11.92 10.92 -1.69
C VAL A 232 12.08 12.11 -0.77
N VAL A 233 11.29 13.17 -0.95
CA VAL A 233 11.32 14.37 -0.08
C VAL A 233 10.96 14.03 1.37
N LEU A 234 9.90 13.23 1.60
CA LEU A 234 9.54 12.82 2.95
C LEU A 234 10.64 11.99 3.62
N LEU A 235 11.28 11.12 2.85
CA LEU A 235 12.37 10.28 3.35
C LEU A 235 13.63 11.09 3.67
N THR A 236 14.03 12.03 2.80
CA THR A 236 15.20 12.88 3.04
C THR A 236 14.99 13.79 4.25
N LEU A 237 13.81 14.40 4.40
CA LEU A 237 13.45 15.20 5.57
C LEU A 237 13.48 14.37 6.85
N LYS A 238 12.94 13.14 6.82
CA LYS A 238 12.98 12.22 7.96
C LYS A 238 14.42 11.87 8.36
N LEU A 239 15.27 11.54 7.39
CA LEU A 239 16.68 11.21 7.64
C LEU A 239 17.48 12.41 8.15
N ALA A 240 17.26 13.61 7.58
CA ALA A 240 17.90 14.84 8.04
C ALA A 240 17.53 15.15 9.51
N ARG A 241 16.26 14.99 9.87
CA ARG A 241 15.79 15.17 11.25
C ARG A 241 16.42 14.17 12.22
N GLN A 242 16.50 12.90 11.84
CA GLN A 242 17.14 11.86 12.67
C GLN A 242 18.62 12.17 12.90
N ARG A 243 19.34 12.67 11.87
CA ARG A 243 20.73 13.11 12.01
C ARG A 243 20.90 14.30 12.95
N LEU A 244 20.03 15.30 12.84
CA LEU A 244 20.07 16.48 13.72
C LEU A 244 19.83 16.12 15.19
N GLN A 245 18.88 15.22 15.45
CA GLN A 245 18.61 14.73 16.81
C GLN A 245 19.77 13.91 17.36
N SER A 246 20.40 13.05 16.55
CA SER A 246 21.59 12.28 16.95
C SER A 246 22.77 13.17 17.28
N ASN A 247 22.98 14.26 16.55
CA ASN A 247 24.08 15.19 16.82
C ASN A 247 23.85 16.01 18.09
N ALA A 248 22.60 16.41 18.36
CA ALA A 248 22.23 17.17 19.55
C ALA A 248 22.31 16.36 20.85
N THR A 249 22.27 15.03 20.79
CA THR A 249 22.45 14.16 21.97
C THR A 249 23.91 13.83 22.28
N VAL A 250 24.84 14.17 21.38
CA VAL A 250 26.28 13.90 21.53
C VAL A 250 27.07 15.16 21.95
N SER A 251 26.46 16.34 21.79
CA SER A 251 26.95 17.63 22.32
C SER A 251 26.46 17.89 23.74
#